data_AF-A0A957FEE3-F1
#
_entry.id   AF-A0A957FEE3-F1
#
_cell.length_a   1.000
_cell.length_b   1.000
_cell.length_c   1.000
_cell.angle_alpha   90.00
_cell.angle_beta   90.00
_cell.angle_gamma   90.00
#
_symmetry.space_group_name_H-M   'P 1'
#
loop_
_entity.id
_entity.type
_entity.pdbx_description
1 polymer ?
#
loop_
_entity_poly.entity_id
_entity_poly.type
_entity_poly.pdbx_seq_one_letter_code
_entity_poly.pdbx_strand_id
1 'polypeptide(L)' 'MMNDMDEMDDDVLSETENFTVWRTREEDEFVYHIELGGVTLHLTSEEWDEFVVLMKGAG' A
#
# COMPACT_ATOMS: atom_id res chain seq x y z
N MET A 1 7.09 -12.69 -27.33
CA MET A 1 5.67 -12.36 -27.11
C MET A 1 5.63 -11.72 -25.75
N MET A 2 5.24 -10.44 -25.66
CA MET A 2 5.01 -9.78 -24.37
C MET A 2 3.91 -10.56 -23.66
N ASN A 3 4.20 -11.04 -22.46
CA ASN A 3 3.21 -11.65 -21.61
C ASN A 3 2.44 -10.49 -20.99
N ASP A 4 1.18 -10.32 -21.38
CA ASP A 4 0.17 -9.55 -20.67
C ASP A 4 -0.01 -10.21 -19.29
N MET A 5 0.91 -9.94 -18.36
CA MET A 5 0.68 -10.16 -16.93
C MET A 5 -0.16 -8.99 -16.49
N ASP A 6 -1.41 -9.29 -16.16
CA ASP A 6 -2.39 -8.47 -15.44
C ASP A 6 -1.90 -7.05 -15.12
N GLU A 7 -2.59 -6.05 -15.64
CA GLU A 7 -2.67 -4.75 -14.98
C GLU A 7 -3.10 -5.03 -13.53
N MET A 8 -2.13 -5.20 -12.64
CA MET A 8 -2.37 -5.18 -11.21
C MET A 8 -3.02 -3.82 -10.96
N ASP A 9 -4.25 -3.81 -10.45
CA ASP A 9 -5.00 -2.60 -10.09
C ASP A 9 -4.30 -1.91 -8.90
N ASP A 10 -3.11 -1.36 -9.17
CA ASP A 10 -2.25 -0.70 -8.19
C ASP A 10 -2.75 0.74 -8.04
N ASP A 11 -3.47 0.99 -6.95
CA ASP A 11 -3.98 2.32 -6.62
C ASP A 11 -2.95 3.07 -5.77
N VAL A 12 -2.28 4.08 -6.34
CA VAL A 12 -1.45 5.01 -5.57
C VAL A 12 -2.33 5.94 -4.75
N LEU A 13 -2.21 5.88 -3.42
CA LEU A 13 -3.01 6.67 -2.48
C LEU A 13 -2.34 7.99 -2.13
N SER A 14 -1.02 7.99 -1.98
CA SER A 14 -0.22 9.18 -1.70
C SER A 14 1.24 8.93 -2.03
N GLU A 15 1.92 9.96 -2.54
CA GLU A 15 3.34 9.91 -2.86
C GLU A 15 4.00 11.23 -2.44
N THR A 16 5.22 11.13 -1.95
CA THR A 16 6.13 12.24 -1.64
C THR A 16 7.48 11.95 -2.28
N GLU A 17 8.48 12.82 -2.08
CA GLU A 17 9.82 12.60 -2.65
C GLU A 17 10.48 11.28 -2.24
N ASN A 18 10.22 10.78 -1.02
CA ASN A 18 10.89 9.58 -0.49
C ASN A 18 9.95 8.50 0.04
N PHE A 19 8.64 8.76 0.04
CA PHE A 19 7.64 7.88 0.66
C PHE A 19 6.43 7.74 -0.23
N THR A 20 5.96 6.50 -0.39
CA THR A 20 4.79 6.18 -1.21
C THR A 20 3.88 5.22 -0.47
N VAL A 21 2.58 5.45 -0.59
CA VAL A 21 1.54 4.52 -0.17
C VAL A 21 0.73 4.16 -1.40
N TRP A 22 0.63 2.87 -1.67
CA TRP A 22 -0.21 2.30 -2.72
C TRP A 22 -0.88 1.04 -2.22
N ARG A 23 -1.87 0.52 -2.94
CA ARG A 23 -2.55 -0.73 -2.58
C ARG A 23 -2.80 -1.61 -3.79
N THR A 24 -2.81 -2.91 -3.56
CA THR A 24 -3.23 -3.91 -4.54
C THR A 24 -4.55 -4.53 -4.10
N ARG A 25 -5.34 -4.98 -5.08
CA ARG A 25 -6.49 -5.86 -4.80
C ARG A 25 -6.06 -7.31 -4.93
N GLU A 26 -6.06 -8.05 -3.83
CA GLU A 26 -5.79 -9.49 -3.79
C GLU A 26 -7.08 -10.23 -3.46
N GLU A 27 -7.58 -11.03 -4.42
CA GLU A 27 -8.89 -11.69 -4.33
C GLU A 27 -10.03 -10.69 -4.02
N ASP A 28 -10.42 -10.59 -2.75
CA ASP A 28 -11.49 -9.73 -2.24
C ASP A 28 -11.01 -8.71 -1.18
N GLU A 29 -9.71 -8.64 -0.90
CA GLU A 29 -9.11 -7.75 0.10
C GLU A 29 -8.10 -6.78 -0.53
N PHE A 30 -7.97 -5.58 0.05
CA PHE A 30 -6.87 -4.68 -0.28
C PHE A 30 -5.66 -4.96 0.62
N VAL A 31 -4.49 -5.08 -0.01
CA VAL A 31 -3.20 -5.06 0.68
C VAL A 31 -2.56 -3.70 0.46
N TYR A 32 -2.19 -3.03 1.55
CA TYR A 32 -1.58 -1.71 1.52
C TYR A 32 -0.06 -1.82 1.63
N HIS A 33 0.63 -1.07 0.78
CA HIS A 33 2.07 -1.06 0.64
C HIS A 33 2.59 0.32 1.02
N ILE A 34 3.45 0.40 2.04
CA ILE A 34 4.09 1.65 2.46
C ILE A 34 5.57 1.55 2.19
N GLU A 35 6.06 2.30 1.22
CA GLU A 35 7.48 2.38 0.88
C GLU A 35 8.16 3.48 1.67
N LEU A 36 9.11 3.09 2.52
CA LEU A 36 9.89 3.96 3.40
C LEU A 36 11.37 4.04 2.98
N GLY A 37 11.61 4.07 1.67
CA GLY A 37 12.93 4.15 1.04
C GLY A 37 13.76 2.86 1.13
N GLY A 38 14.04 2.38 2.35
CA GLY A 38 14.84 1.16 2.61
C GLY A 38 14.02 -0.03 3.11
N VAL A 39 12.73 0.16 3.39
CA VAL A 39 11.82 -0.87 3.86
C VAL A 39 10.44 -0.64 3.26
N THR A 40 9.75 -1.74 2.92
CA THR A 40 8.36 -1.71 2.52
C THR A 40 7.55 -2.46 3.56
N LEU A 41 6.46 -1.86 4.03
CA LEU A 41 5.48 -2.52 4.89
C LEU A 41 4.33 -3.01 4.01
N HIS A 42 3.93 -4.25 4.22
CA HIS A 42 2.73 -4.85 3.62
C HIS A 42 1.72 -5.06 4.74
N LEU A 43 0.54 -4.49 4.61
CA LEU A 43 -0.50 -4.50 5.63
C LEU A 43 -1.80 -5.02 5.01
N THR A 44 -2.47 -5.93 5.72
CA THR A 44 -3.86 -6.28 5.40
C THR A 44 -4.77 -5.06 5.59
N SER A 45 -6.03 -5.15 5.16
CA SER A 45 -6.97 -4.04 5.36
C SER A 45 -7.19 -3.74 6.85
N GLU A 46 -7.22 -4.78 7.69
CA GLU A 46 -7.34 -4.63 9.16
C GLU A 46 -6.09 -3.95 9.78
N GLU A 47 -4.89 -4.37 9.39
CA GLU A 47 -3.65 -3.79 9.89
C GLU A 47 -3.45 -2.35 9.44
N TRP A 48 -3.86 -2.04 8.19
CA TRP A 48 -3.84 -0.68 7.66
C TRP A 48 -4.73 0.28 8.47
N ASP A 49 -5.95 -0.15 8.80
CA ASP A 49 -6.88 0.68 9.58
C ASP A 49 -6.30 1.02 10.96
N GLU A 50 -5.73 0.04 11.66
CA GLU A 50 -5.06 0.23 12.95
C GLU A 50 -3.79 1.12 12.81
N PHE A 51 -3.00 0.93 11.75
CA PHE A 51 -1.84 1.77 11.48
C PHE A 51 -2.23 3.24 11.26
N VAL A 52 -3.29 3.50 10.49
CA VAL A 52 -3.80 4.87 10.26
C VAL A 52 -4.28 5.51 11.57
N VAL A 53 -4.94 4.76 12.45
CA VAL A 53 -5.33 5.23 13.78
C VAL A 53 -4.09 5.59 14.61
N LEU A 54 -3.08 4.71 14.64
CA LEU A 54 -1.82 4.97 15.34
C LEU A 54 -1.13 6.25 14.83
N MET A 55 -1.01 6.41 13.52
CA MET A 55 -0.36 7.58 12.91
C MET A 55 -1.13 8.89 13.19
N LYS A 56 -2.46 8.85 13.18
CA LYS A 56 -3.29 9.99 13.58
C LYS A 56 -3.11 10.36 15.05
N GLY A 57 -2.89 9.37 15.93
CA GLY A 57 -2.61 9.60 17.35
C GLY A 57 -1.19 10.08 17.64
N ALA A 58 -0.25 9.84 16.74
CA ALA A 58 1.13 10.33 16.82
C ALA A 58 1.28 11.80 16.36
N GLY A 59 0.22 12.39 15.78
CA GLY A 59 0.17 13.77 15.26
C GLY A 59 -0.57 14.74 16.17
#